data_AF-A0A0H4TDK4-F1
#
_entry.id   AF-A0A0H4TDK4-F1
#
_cell.length_a   1.000
_cell.length_b   1.000
_cell.length_c   1.000
_cell.angle_alpha   90.00
_cell.angle_beta   90.00
_cell.angle_gamma   90.00
#
_symmetry.space_group_name_H-M   'P 1'
#
loop_
_entity.id
_entity.type
_entity.pdbx_description
1 polymer ?
#
loop_
_entity_poly.entity_id
_entity_poly.type
_entity_poly.pdbx_seq_one_letter_code
_entity_poly.pdbx_strand_id
1 'polypeptide(L)'
;LFSIAVSRVQHLHLLAQRLFSDFESSLQTEEQRQLNKIFLQDFCNSDYIISPIDKHETQRSSVLKLLSISFGLVESWEFPSRFLPGGSSPRTQISPKLSELKTGILLLIRANQDQAEIFSDPSAPQVPPYGNYYQTLGADESLRRTYELLACFKKDMHKVETYLTVA
;
A
#
# COMPACT_ATOMS: atom_id res chain seq x y z
N LEU A 1 0.07 -3.97 -20.87
CA LEU A 1 0.81 -3.93 -19.58
C LEU A 1 0.04 -3.16 -18.51
N PHE A 2 -0.44 -1.95 -18.79
CA PHE A 2 -1.28 -1.17 -17.84
C PHE A 2 -2.53 -1.93 -17.37
N SER A 3 -3.34 -2.46 -18.29
CA SER A 3 -4.54 -3.24 -17.93
C SER A 3 -4.26 -4.41 -16.98
N ILE A 4 -3.11 -5.07 -17.15
CA ILE A 4 -2.67 -6.18 -16.29
C ILE A 4 -2.29 -5.64 -14.90
N ALA A 5 -1.55 -4.54 -14.82
CA ALA A 5 -1.17 -3.90 -13.56
C ALA A 5 -2.41 -3.39 -12.79
N VAL A 6 -3.34 -2.73 -13.49
CA VAL A 6 -4.63 -2.27 -12.94
C VAL A 6 -5.45 -3.45 -12.40
N SER A 7 -5.60 -4.53 -13.18
CA SER A 7 -6.32 -5.73 -12.71
C SER A 7 -5.65 -6.35 -11.47
N ARG A 8 -4.31 -6.40 -11.43
CA ARG A 8 -3.56 -6.94 -10.28
C ARG A 8 -3.75 -6.10 -9.02
N VAL A 9 -3.66 -4.77 -9.11
CA VAL A 9 -3.87 -3.90 -7.94
C VAL A 9 -5.34 -3.91 -7.50
N GLN A 10 -6.30 -3.97 -8.42
CA GLN A 10 -7.72 -4.13 -8.08
C GLN A 10 -7.96 -5.38 -7.24
N HIS A 11 -7.35 -6.51 -7.62
CA HIS A 11 -7.43 -7.73 -6.84
C HIS A 11 -6.80 -7.57 -5.44
N LEU A 12 -5.67 -6.88 -5.33
CA LEU A 12 -5.02 -6.59 -4.05
C LEU A 12 -5.87 -5.66 -3.16
N HIS A 13 -6.46 -4.62 -3.75
CA HIS A 13 -7.32 -3.69 -3.03
C HIS A 13 -8.62 -4.38 -2.55
N LEU A 14 -9.28 -5.18 -3.39
CA LEU A 14 -10.43 -5.99 -2.97
C LEU A 14 -10.08 -6.96 -1.84
N LEU A 15 -8.90 -7.59 -1.90
CA LEU A 15 -8.41 -8.43 -0.82
C LEU A 15 -8.18 -7.63 0.47
N ALA A 16 -7.58 -6.43 0.38
CA ALA A 16 -7.37 -5.56 1.52
C ALA A 16 -8.68 -5.11 2.16
N GLN A 17 -9.68 -4.75 1.36
CA GLN A 17 -11.03 -4.41 1.83
C GLN A 17 -11.66 -5.58 2.58
N ARG A 18 -11.60 -6.79 2.00
CA ARG A 18 -12.14 -7.99 2.65
C ARG A 18 -11.45 -8.28 3.98
N LEU A 19 -10.12 -8.30 4.01
CA LEU A 19 -9.37 -8.57 5.25
C LEU A 19 -9.68 -7.54 6.34
N PHE A 20 -9.81 -6.27 5.98
CA PHE A 20 -10.18 -5.21 6.91
C PHE A 20 -11.61 -5.39 7.44
N SER A 21 -12.58 -5.65 6.55
CA SER A 21 -13.97 -5.87 6.94
C SER A 21 -14.16 -7.13 7.78
N ASP A 22 -13.48 -8.22 7.44
CA ASP A 22 -13.51 -9.47 8.21
C ASP A 22 -12.95 -9.22 9.63
N PHE A 23 -11.84 -8.48 9.74
CA PHE A 23 -11.29 -8.08 11.03
C PHE A 23 -12.27 -7.22 11.83
N GLU A 24 -12.81 -6.13 11.25
CA GLU A 24 -13.77 -5.27 11.94
C GLU A 24 -15.03 -6.03 12.41
N SER A 25 -15.51 -6.99 11.61
CA SER A 25 -16.67 -7.80 11.97
C SER A 25 -16.41 -8.78 13.12
N SER A 26 -15.14 -9.10 13.38
CA SER A 26 -14.73 -9.99 14.47
C SER A 26 -14.55 -9.29 15.82
N LEU A 27 -14.51 -7.95 15.81
CA LEU A 27 -14.32 -7.14 17.01
C LEU A 27 -15.59 -7.03 17.85
N GLN A 28 -15.42 -6.93 19.17
CA GLN A 28 -16.51 -6.55 20.06
C GLN A 28 -16.83 -5.04 19.92
N THR A 29 -18.08 -4.65 20.22
CA THR A 29 -18.54 -3.26 20.07
C THR A 29 -17.69 -2.23 20.81
N GLU A 30 -17.12 -2.60 21.97
CA GLU A 30 -16.25 -1.71 22.75
C GLU A 30 -14.86 -1.55 22.12
N GLU A 31 -14.27 -2.64 21.63
CA GLU A 31 -12.99 -2.63 20.89
C GLU A 31 -13.11 -1.78 19.62
N GLN A 32 -14.21 -1.93 18.89
CA GLN A 32 -14.49 -1.16 17.67
C GLN A 32 -14.59 0.35 17.96
N ARG A 33 -15.23 0.75 19.07
CA ARG A 33 -15.30 2.16 19.49
C ARG A 33 -13.93 2.74 19.85
N GLN A 34 -13.05 1.94 20.43
CA GLN A 34 -11.70 2.36 20.79
C GLN A 34 -10.81 2.51 19.55
N LEU A 35 -10.83 1.54 18.63
CA LEU A 35 -10.05 1.59 17.39
C LEU A 35 -10.50 2.69 16.41
N ASN A 36 -11.81 2.96 16.32
CA ASN A 36 -12.33 4.06 15.49
C ASN A 36 -11.84 5.44 15.94
N LYS A 37 -11.54 5.63 17.23
CA LYS A 37 -10.95 6.88 17.74
C LYS A 37 -9.47 7.02 17.38
N ILE A 38 -8.78 5.89 17.22
CA ILE A 38 -7.35 5.79 16.96
C ILE A 38 -7.06 6.04 15.46
N PHE A 39 -7.90 5.53 14.54
CA PHE A 39 -7.73 5.74 13.10
C PHE A 39 -7.71 7.20 12.65
N LEU A 40 -8.36 8.09 13.41
CA LEU A 40 -8.37 9.52 13.13
C LEU A 40 -6.99 10.19 13.35
N GLN A 41 -6.02 9.47 13.91
CA GLN A 41 -4.74 10.00 14.35
C GLN A 41 -3.51 9.30 13.75
N ASP A 42 -3.66 8.14 13.13
CA ASP A 42 -2.50 7.29 12.80
C ASP A 42 -1.91 7.55 11.41
N PHE A 43 -0.58 7.64 11.42
CA PHE A 43 0.28 7.72 10.25
C PHE A 43 0.53 6.31 9.71
N CYS A 44 0.37 6.12 8.41
CA CYS A 44 0.85 4.93 7.75
C CYS A 44 2.33 5.08 7.44
N ASN A 45 3.07 3.97 7.46
CA ASN A 45 4.48 3.99 7.12
C ASN A 45 4.72 4.60 5.73
N SER A 46 3.81 4.40 4.78
CA SER A 46 3.87 4.99 3.44
C SER A 46 3.67 6.52 3.38
N ASP A 47 3.29 7.19 4.47
CA ASP A 47 2.95 8.62 4.44
C ASP A 47 4.17 9.54 4.21
N TYR A 48 5.41 9.03 4.32
CA TYR A 48 6.61 9.76 3.85
C TYR A 48 6.70 9.83 2.31
N ILE A 49 5.99 8.96 1.58
CA ILE A 49 5.96 8.97 0.12
C ILE A 49 5.04 10.09 -0.33
N ILE A 50 5.65 11.21 -0.73
CA ILE A 50 4.94 12.38 -1.21
C ILE A 50 4.05 11.99 -2.40
N SER A 51 2.76 12.04 -2.15
CA SER A 51 1.70 11.57 -3.05
C SER A 51 0.77 12.74 -3.37
N PRO A 52 0.15 12.77 -4.57
CA PRO A 52 -0.90 13.71 -4.85
C PRO A 52 -1.96 13.74 -3.75
N ILE A 53 -2.29 14.93 -3.24
CA ILE A 53 -3.20 15.07 -2.10
C ILE A 53 -4.67 14.98 -2.48
N ASP A 54 -4.98 15.21 -3.76
CA ASP A 54 -6.35 15.18 -4.27
C ASP A 54 -6.44 14.70 -5.73
N LYS A 55 -7.68 14.60 -6.21
CA LYS A 55 -8.01 14.16 -7.56
C LYS A 55 -7.40 15.07 -8.63
N HIS A 56 -7.32 16.37 -8.38
CA HIS A 56 -6.86 17.34 -9.37
C HIS A 56 -5.34 17.27 -9.55
N GLU A 57 -4.59 17.16 -8.46
CA GLU A 57 -3.14 16.93 -8.52
C GLU A 57 -2.84 15.55 -9.14
N THR A 58 -3.65 14.54 -8.85
CA THR A 58 -3.52 13.20 -9.46
C THR A 58 -3.68 13.28 -10.97
N GLN A 59 -4.72 13.95 -11.48
CA GLN A 59 -4.98 14.11 -12.92
C GLN A 59 -3.93 14.94 -13.66
N ARG A 60 -3.21 15.82 -12.95
CA ARG A 60 -2.14 16.66 -13.52
C ARG A 60 -0.76 16.05 -13.45
N SER A 61 -0.59 14.98 -12.69
CA SER A 61 0.69 14.30 -12.55
C SER A 61 1.06 13.56 -13.84
N SER A 62 2.34 13.52 -14.19
CA SER A 62 2.80 12.72 -15.32
C SER A 62 2.62 11.23 -15.05
N VAL A 63 2.44 10.44 -16.11
CA VAL A 63 2.37 8.97 -16.07
C VAL A 63 3.57 8.41 -15.29
N LEU A 64 4.78 8.90 -15.58
CA LEU A 64 6.00 8.46 -14.89
C LEU A 64 5.99 8.79 -13.38
N LYS A 65 5.50 9.97 -12.97
CA LYS A 65 5.37 10.33 -11.54
C LYS A 65 4.40 9.37 -10.84
N LEU A 66 3.24 9.12 -11.43
CA LEU A 66 2.22 8.22 -10.87
C LEU A 66 2.74 6.77 -10.77
N LEU A 67 3.46 6.29 -11.78
CA LEU A 67 4.10 4.97 -11.77
C LEU A 67 5.18 4.87 -10.69
N SER A 68 6.04 5.88 -10.54
CA SER A 68 7.11 5.89 -9.52
C SER A 68 6.56 5.89 -8.11
N ILE A 69 5.52 6.68 -7.83
CA ILE A 69 4.83 6.69 -6.54
C ILE A 69 4.16 5.32 -6.28
N SER A 70 3.49 4.77 -7.30
CA SER A 70 2.87 3.44 -7.21
C SER A 70 3.89 2.35 -6.89
N PHE A 71 5.07 2.41 -7.52
CA PHE A 71 6.18 1.50 -7.25
C PHE A 71 6.65 1.61 -5.80
N GLY A 72 6.92 2.83 -5.31
CA GLY A 72 7.37 3.07 -3.94
C GLY A 72 6.36 2.58 -2.89
N LEU A 73 5.06 2.82 -3.13
CA LEU A 73 4.00 2.29 -2.27
C LEU A 73 4.02 0.76 -2.24
N VAL A 74 4.03 0.09 -3.40
CA VAL A 74 4.05 -1.39 -3.46
C VAL A 74 5.31 -1.97 -2.81
N GLU A 75 6.48 -1.35 -3.05
CA GLU A 75 7.75 -1.75 -2.45
C GLU A 75 7.74 -1.63 -0.92
N SER A 76 7.17 -0.55 -0.39
CA SER A 76 7.07 -0.35 1.06
C SER A 76 6.28 -1.44 1.79
N TRP A 77 5.43 -2.19 1.07
CA TRP A 77 4.63 -3.30 1.60
C TRP A 77 5.30 -4.68 1.54
N GLU A 78 6.49 -4.81 0.96
CA GLU A 78 7.19 -6.10 0.81
C GLU A 78 7.43 -6.82 2.15
N PHE A 79 7.86 -6.07 3.18
CA PHE A 79 8.06 -6.60 4.52
C PHE A 79 6.79 -6.57 5.39
N PRO A 80 6.05 -5.44 5.50
CA PRO A 80 4.87 -5.36 6.38
C PRO A 80 3.76 -6.34 6.02
N SER A 81 3.62 -6.70 4.73
CA SER A 81 2.60 -7.65 4.28
C SER A 81 2.71 -9.05 4.91
N ARG A 82 3.87 -9.42 5.44
CA ARG A 82 4.09 -10.70 6.13
C ARG A 82 3.35 -10.78 7.47
N PHE A 83 2.99 -9.64 8.05
CA PHE A 83 2.29 -9.54 9.32
C PHE A 83 0.77 -9.35 9.14
N LEU A 84 0.29 -9.29 7.89
CA LEU A 84 -1.15 -9.19 7.63
C LEU A 84 -1.84 -10.52 8.01
N PRO A 85 -2.97 -10.45 8.75
CA PRO A 85 -3.76 -11.63 9.09
C PRO A 85 -4.12 -12.44 7.84
N GLY A 86 -3.93 -13.75 7.90
CA GLY A 86 -4.25 -14.64 6.79
C GLY A 86 -3.35 -14.50 5.55
N GLY A 87 -2.32 -13.63 5.55
CA GLY A 87 -1.42 -13.43 4.39
C GLY A 87 -0.66 -14.68 3.92
N SER A 88 -0.64 -15.75 4.73
CA SER A 88 0.00 -17.04 4.46
C SER A 88 -0.92 -18.10 3.85
N SER A 89 -2.25 -17.90 3.89
CA SER A 89 -3.19 -18.84 3.25
C SER A 89 -3.07 -18.74 1.73
N PRO A 90 -3.08 -19.87 0.98
CA PRO A 90 -2.93 -19.87 -0.48
C PRO A 90 -3.87 -18.90 -1.22
N ARG A 91 -5.09 -18.71 -0.69
CA ARG A 91 -6.11 -17.83 -1.27
C ARG A 91 -5.86 -16.34 -1.04
N THR A 92 -4.97 -16.00 -0.11
CA THR A 92 -4.72 -14.66 0.40
C THR A 92 -3.22 -14.36 0.43
N GLN A 93 -2.41 -15.06 -0.39
CA GLN A 93 -0.98 -14.78 -0.52
C GLN A 93 -0.76 -13.37 -1.08
N ILE A 94 -0.41 -12.43 -0.20
CA ILE A 94 -0.21 -11.01 -0.55
C ILE A 94 1.19 -10.78 -1.11
N SER A 95 2.22 -11.34 -0.47
CA SER A 95 3.62 -11.08 -0.84
C SER A 95 3.93 -11.41 -2.31
N PRO A 96 3.57 -12.59 -2.86
CA PRO A 96 3.79 -12.89 -4.28
C PRO A 96 3.04 -11.93 -5.22
N LYS A 97 1.80 -11.56 -4.86
CA LYS A 97 0.98 -10.61 -5.65
C LYS A 97 1.60 -9.22 -5.68
N LEU A 98 2.16 -8.76 -4.56
CA LEU A 98 2.91 -7.50 -4.49
C LEU A 98 4.18 -7.56 -5.34
N SER A 99 4.95 -8.66 -5.28
CA SER A 99 6.14 -8.83 -6.13
C SER A 99 5.79 -8.81 -7.61
N GLU A 100 4.75 -9.52 -8.04
CA GLU A 100 4.27 -9.50 -9.43
C GLU A 100 3.81 -8.10 -9.88
N LEU A 101 3.11 -7.38 -9.02
CA LEU A 101 2.68 -6.01 -9.30
C LEU A 101 3.89 -5.07 -9.39
N LYS A 102 4.83 -5.14 -8.44
CA LYS A 102 6.08 -4.37 -8.42
C LYS A 102 6.87 -4.54 -9.72
N THR A 103 7.05 -5.78 -10.17
CA THR A 103 7.70 -6.08 -11.46
C THR A 103 6.93 -5.49 -12.63
N GLY A 104 5.59 -5.60 -12.63
CA GLY A 104 4.73 -5.02 -13.67
C GLY A 104 4.87 -3.50 -13.77
N ILE A 105 4.86 -2.80 -12.63
CA ILE A 105 5.03 -1.34 -12.58
C ILE A 105 6.44 -0.95 -13.04
N LEU A 106 7.49 -1.68 -12.63
CA LEU A 106 8.85 -1.40 -13.07
C LEU A 106 9.02 -1.52 -14.59
N LEU A 107 8.36 -2.51 -15.22
CA LEU A 107 8.34 -2.62 -16.69
C LEU A 107 7.60 -1.46 -17.34
N LEU A 108 6.50 -0.99 -16.75
CA LEU A 108 5.78 0.19 -17.22
C LEU A 108 6.64 1.45 -17.11
N ILE A 109 7.35 1.65 -16.00
CA ILE A 109 8.29 2.77 -15.82
C ILE A 109 9.31 2.77 -16.96
N ARG A 110 9.99 1.64 -17.19
CA ARG A 110 10.99 1.51 -18.26
C ARG A 110 10.40 1.80 -19.64
N ALA A 111 9.20 1.29 -19.94
CA ALA A 111 8.54 1.52 -21.22
C ALA A 111 8.11 3.00 -21.43
N ASN A 112 7.92 3.77 -20.36
CA ASN A 112 7.56 5.19 -20.43
C ASN A 112 8.78 6.12 -20.30
N GLN A 113 9.98 5.59 -20.05
CA GLN A 113 11.22 6.37 -19.93
C GLN A 113 11.85 6.72 -21.29
N ASP A 114 11.42 6.10 -22.40
CA ASP A 114 11.92 6.39 -23.75
C ASP A 114 11.40 7.72 -24.34
N GLN A 115 10.67 8.53 -23.56
CA GLN A 115 10.22 9.85 -23.95
C GLN A 115 10.39 10.85 -22.80
N ALA A 116 11.62 11.39 -22.71
CA ALA A 116 12.05 12.51 -21.87
C ALA A 116 12.26 12.26 -20.37
N GLU A 117 13.44 12.73 -19.94
CA GLU A 117 13.94 12.93 -18.58
C GLU A 117 14.37 11.68 -17.80
N ILE A 118 15.69 11.46 -17.86
CA ILE A 118 16.48 10.79 -16.83
C ILE A 118 16.25 11.55 -15.51
N PHE A 119 15.24 11.15 -14.74
CA PHE A 119 15.13 11.57 -13.35
C PHE A 119 16.18 10.84 -12.52
N SER A 120 17.37 11.44 -12.49
CA SER A 120 18.23 11.37 -11.33
C SER A 120 17.73 12.41 -10.33
N ASP A 121 16.65 12.11 -9.60
CA ASP A 121 16.43 12.81 -8.34
C ASP A 121 17.10 11.96 -7.23
N PRO A 122 18.26 12.38 -6.69
CA PRO A 122 18.92 11.66 -5.60
C PRO A 122 18.12 11.73 -4.29
N SER A 123 16.97 12.43 -4.29
CA SER A 123 16.09 12.65 -3.14
C SER A 123 15.05 11.56 -2.93
N ALA A 124 15.14 10.40 -3.59
CA ALA A 124 14.30 9.26 -3.21
C ALA A 124 14.54 8.99 -1.71
N PRO A 125 13.56 9.17 -0.82
CA PRO A 125 13.75 8.96 0.59
C PRO A 125 14.23 7.52 0.79
N GLN A 126 15.45 7.37 1.29
CA GLN A 126 16.00 6.09 1.72
C GLN A 126 15.02 5.54 2.74
N VAL A 127 14.17 4.59 2.32
CA VAL A 127 13.18 3.92 3.18
C VAL A 127 13.95 3.32 4.35
N PRO A 128 13.80 3.84 5.59
CA PRO A 128 14.47 3.28 6.74
C PRO A 128 14.20 1.76 6.88
N PRO A 129 15.10 0.99 7.51
CA PRO A 129 14.87 -0.43 7.74
C PRO A 129 13.79 -0.60 8.83
N TYR A 130 12.52 -0.64 8.41
CA TYR A 130 11.34 -0.63 9.30
C TYR A 130 10.99 -2.01 9.89
N GLY A 131 11.96 -2.92 9.96
CA GLY A 131 11.79 -4.24 10.58
C GLY A 131 11.27 -4.16 12.03
N ASN A 132 11.69 -3.12 12.76
CA ASN A 132 11.50 -3.03 14.21
C ASN A 132 10.08 -2.62 14.65
N TYR A 133 9.38 -1.74 13.91
CA TYR A 133 8.02 -1.29 14.31
C TYR A 133 7.05 -2.47 14.36
N TYR A 134 7.25 -3.45 13.47
CA TYR A 134 6.45 -4.66 13.40
C TYR A 134 7.03 -5.82 14.25
N GLN A 135 8.05 -5.62 15.07
CA GLN A 135 8.69 -6.71 15.82
C GLN A 135 8.60 -6.58 17.34
N THR A 136 8.44 -5.37 17.85
CA THR A 136 8.36 -5.09 19.29
C THR A 136 6.95 -4.70 19.69
N LEU A 137 6.27 -5.52 20.52
CA LEU A 137 5.33 -5.16 21.61
C LEU A 137 4.29 -6.27 21.92
N GLY A 138 3.66 -6.19 23.10
CA GLY A 138 2.84 -7.23 23.75
C GLY A 138 1.40 -7.38 23.22
N ALA A 139 0.64 -8.31 23.80
CA ALA A 139 -0.64 -8.82 23.26
C ALA A 139 -1.79 -7.78 23.14
N ASP A 140 -1.89 -6.79 24.03
CA ASP A 140 -2.97 -5.77 23.98
C ASP A 140 -2.73 -4.73 22.86
N GLU A 141 -1.47 -4.51 22.50
CA GLU A 141 -1.07 -3.70 21.35
C GLU A 141 -1.25 -4.43 20.01
N SER A 142 -1.58 -5.74 20.04
CA SER A 142 -1.73 -6.55 18.82
C SER A 142 -2.98 -6.20 18.01
N LEU A 143 -4.10 -5.84 18.66
CA LEU A 143 -5.35 -5.47 17.98
C LEU A 143 -5.21 -4.12 17.28
N ARG A 144 -4.71 -3.12 18.00
CA ARG A 144 -4.42 -1.78 17.45
C ARG A 144 -3.49 -1.89 16.25
N ARG A 145 -2.39 -2.60 16.40
CA ARG A 145 -1.41 -2.76 15.33
C ARG A 145 -1.96 -3.52 14.12
N THR A 146 -2.77 -4.56 14.37
CA THR A 146 -3.44 -5.30 13.29
C THR A 146 -4.40 -4.40 12.53
N TYR A 147 -5.18 -3.59 13.26
CA TYR A 147 -6.06 -2.60 12.68
C TYR A 147 -5.29 -1.58 11.83
N GLU A 148 -4.24 -0.95 12.39
CA GLU A 148 -3.37 0.00 11.68
C GLU A 148 -2.79 -0.61 10.41
N LEU A 149 -2.22 -1.81 10.50
CA LEU A 149 -1.61 -2.49 9.35
C LEU A 149 -2.65 -2.76 8.24
N LEU A 150 -3.82 -3.28 8.59
CA LEU A 150 -4.89 -3.55 7.63
C LEU A 150 -5.44 -2.24 7.02
N ALA A 151 -5.63 -1.20 7.83
CA ALA A 151 -6.15 0.08 7.40
C ALA A 151 -5.17 0.77 6.44
N CYS A 152 -3.89 0.78 6.78
CA CYS A 152 -2.83 1.31 5.92
C CYS A 152 -2.69 0.52 4.62
N PHE A 153 -2.76 -0.81 4.68
CA PHE A 153 -2.68 -1.64 3.48
C PHE A 153 -3.84 -1.33 2.53
N LYS A 154 -5.07 -1.26 3.07
CA LYS A 154 -6.27 -0.87 2.31
C LYS A 154 -6.12 0.53 1.70
N LYS A 155 -5.66 1.52 2.49
CA LYS A 155 -5.43 2.90 2.05
C LYS A 155 -4.45 2.96 0.88
N ASP A 156 -3.33 2.27 1.00
CA ASP A 156 -2.26 2.33 -0.01
C ASP A 156 -2.63 1.57 -1.28
N MET A 157 -3.26 0.40 -1.17
CA MET A 157 -3.72 -0.32 -2.37
C MET A 157 -4.78 0.47 -3.14
N HIS A 158 -5.66 1.21 -2.45
CA HIS A 158 -6.58 2.16 -3.08
C HIS A 158 -5.84 3.30 -3.81
N LYS A 159 -4.80 3.88 -3.19
CA LYS A 159 -3.95 4.90 -3.84
C LYS A 159 -3.29 4.34 -5.10
N VAL A 160 -2.66 3.17 -5.01
CA VAL A 160 -2.01 2.52 -6.16
C VAL A 160 -3.01 2.22 -7.26
N GLU A 161 -4.21 1.72 -6.94
CA GLU A 161 -5.28 1.51 -7.93
C GLU A 161 -5.66 2.82 -8.62
N THR A 162 -5.86 3.88 -7.84
CA THR A 162 -6.21 5.20 -8.37
C THR A 162 -5.13 5.70 -9.34
N TYR A 163 -3.86 5.64 -8.92
CA TYR A 163 -2.74 6.13 -9.74
C TYR A 163 -2.53 5.31 -11.00
N LEU A 164 -2.59 3.99 -10.93
CA LEU A 164 -2.46 3.12 -12.11
C LEU A 164 -3.65 3.21 -13.07
N THR A 165 -4.83 3.62 -12.58
CA THR A 165 -6.01 3.83 -13.42
C THR A 165 -5.96 5.18 -14.14
N VAL A 166 -5.33 6.19 -13.54
CA VAL A 166 -5.17 7.53 -14.13
C VAL A 166 -3.96 7.61 -15.08
N ALA A 167 -2.88 6.90 -14.76
CA ALA A 167 -1.66 6.82 -15.56
C ALA A 167 -1.90 6.08 -16.90
#